data_AF-A0A8K9V580-F1
#
_entry.id   AF-A0A8K9V580-F1
#
_cell.length_a   1.000
_cell.length_b   1.000
_cell.length_c   1.000
_cell.angle_alpha   90.00
_cell.angle_beta   90.00
_cell.angle_gamma   90.00
#
_symmetry.space_group_name_H-M   'P 1'
#
loop_
_entity.id
_entity.type
_entity.pdbx_description
1 polymer ?
#
loop_
_entity_poly.entity_id
_entity_poly.type
_entity_poly.pdbx_seq_one_letter_code
_entity_poly.pdbx_strand_id
1 'polypeptide(L)'
;MAVPATPPVLSPGSGAPSSLGIFRSDPIYTATTTSPHPDSPTPRLTTTGLLNPFLTGSGVPSGGLGFANTPCRMVDVHGVKVASFSVGGQDDLICLPQVFDLFLKHLVGGLHTVYTKLKRLDICPVVCTVSQVRVLRGLGAIQPGVNRCKLISRRDFEALYTDCTMCAPGYP
;
A
#
# COMPACT_ATOMS: atom_id res chain seq x y z
N MET A 1 6.64 -3.64 -67.48
CA MET A 1 6.75 -2.29 -66.88
C MET A 1 6.35 -2.48 -65.42
N ALA A 2 7.24 -2.46 -64.42
CA ALA A 2 8.13 -1.37 -64.00
C ALA A 2 7.30 -0.14 -63.59
N VAL A 3 7.32 0.41 -62.36
CA VAL A 3 8.33 0.36 -61.26
C VAL A 3 7.68 0.42 -59.86
N PRO A 4 8.38 0.06 -58.77
CA PRO A 4 8.01 0.42 -57.38
C PRO A 4 8.66 1.75 -56.94
N ALA A 5 8.11 2.43 -55.92
CA ALA A 5 8.69 3.63 -55.33
C ALA A 5 8.69 3.58 -53.78
N THR A 6 9.79 4.02 -53.18
CA THR A 6 10.16 3.88 -51.76
C THR A 6 9.75 5.08 -50.88
N PRO A 7 9.55 4.90 -49.57
CA PRO A 7 9.55 5.99 -48.59
C PRO A 7 10.99 6.42 -48.22
N PRO A 8 11.24 7.69 -47.84
CA PRO A 8 12.54 8.16 -47.38
C PRO A 8 12.80 7.87 -45.89
N VAL A 9 14.08 7.76 -45.52
CA VAL A 9 14.58 7.44 -44.17
C VAL A 9 15.92 8.19 -43.93
N LEU A 10 16.24 8.47 -42.65
CA LEU A 10 17.42 9.18 -42.10
C LEU A 10 17.34 10.74 -42.15
N SER A 11 17.86 11.49 -41.17
CA SER A 11 19.03 11.19 -40.31
C SER A 11 18.91 11.60 -38.83
N PRO A 12 19.64 10.94 -37.91
CA PRO A 12 19.94 11.45 -36.57
C PRO A 12 21.15 12.40 -36.58
N GLY A 13 21.14 13.41 -35.69
CA GLY A 13 22.28 14.32 -35.50
C GLY A 13 23.29 13.78 -34.48
N SER A 14 24.53 13.56 -34.90
CA SER A 14 25.68 13.30 -34.02
C SER A 14 26.67 14.45 -34.11
N GLY A 15 27.06 15.00 -32.95
CA GLY A 15 28.09 16.02 -32.83
C GLY A 15 29.04 15.71 -31.67
N ALA A 16 30.32 15.56 -31.99
CA ALA A 16 31.44 15.36 -31.08
C ALA A 16 32.66 16.09 -31.69
N PRO A 17 33.87 16.06 -31.09
CA PRO A 17 34.24 16.16 -29.67
C PRO A 17 35.14 17.41 -29.42
N SER A 18 35.44 17.73 -28.15
CA SER A 18 36.57 18.64 -27.81
C SER A 18 37.23 18.20 -26.49
N SER A 19 38.57 18.21 -26.45
CA SER A 19 39.38 17.70 -25.34
C SER A 19 40.15 18.80 -24.59
N LEU A 20 40.61 18.45 -23.39
CA LEU A 20 41.76 19.02 -22.64
C LEU A 20 41.64 20.44 -22.03
N GLY A 21 41.86 20.51 -20.71
CA GLY A 21 41.93 21.77 -19.92
C GLY A 21 41.71 21.57 -18.41
N ILE A 22 42.60 20.88 -17.68
CA ILE A 22 43.67 21.45 -16.81
C ILE A 22 43.25 21.62 -15.32
N PHE A 23 43.86 20.78 -14.45
CA PHE A 23 44.16 21.00 -13.00
C PHE A 23 42.98 21.13 -12.00
N ARG A 24 43.09 20.84 -10.67
CA ARG A 24 44.02 20.04 -9.82
C ARG A 24 43.34 19.82 -8.44
N SER A 25 43.98 19.06 -7.53
CA SER A 25 43.50 18.72 -6.16
C SER A 25 43.58 19.86 -5.10
N ASP A 26 42.87 19.65 -3.99
CA ASP A 26 43.08 20.11 -2.57
C ASP A 26 44.58 20.14 -2.09
N PRO A 27 44.97 20.61 -0.87
CA PRO A 27 44.22 21.19 0.29
C PRO A 27 44.92 22.36 1.07
N ILE A 28 44.36 22.80 2.24
CA ILE A 28 44.96 23.64 3.34
C ILE A 28 45.28 25.11 2.90
N TYR A 29 45.16 26.23 3.63
CA TYR A 29 45.51 26.73 4.99
C TYR A 29 44.64 27.99 5.32
N THR A 30 44.56 28.65 6.50
CA THR A 30 45.22 28.59 7.85
C THR A 30 44.22 29.08 8.94
N ALA A 31 44.68 29.46 10.15
CA ALA A 31 43.88 30.06 11.25
C ALA A 31 44.55 31.30 11.89
N THR A 32 43.81 32.10 12.66
CA THR A 32 44.33 32.96 13.77
C THR A 32 43.20 33.44 14.71
N THR A 33 43.32 33.13 16.03
CA THR A 33 43.36 34.09 17.18
C THR A 33 42.10 34.94 17.48
N THR A 34 41.52 35.08 18.70
CA THR A 34 42.00 35.01 20.11
C THR A 34 40.86 34.66 21.10
N SER A 35 41.15 34.22 22.33
CA SER A 35 40.24 34.31 23.51
C SER A 35 40.56 35.57 24.36
N PRO A 36 39.65 36.08 25.22
CA PRO A 36 39.50 35.53 26.60
C PRO A 36 38.08 35.57 27.22
N HIS A 37 37.95 34.92 28.39
CA HIS A 37 36.81 34.91 29.34
C HIS A 37 36.67 36.27 30.09
N PRO A 38 35.63 36.53 30.93
CA PRO A 38 34.72 35.61 31.65
C PRO A 38 33.26 35.67 31.13
N ASP A 39 32.19 35.13 31.76
CA ASP A 39 32.01 34.57 33.11
C ASP A 39 30.88 33.49 33.17
N SER A 40 30.41 33.13 34.37
CA SER A 40 29.37 32.13 34.71
C SER A 40 28.20 32.75 35.52
N PRO A 41 27.04 32.07 35.76
CA PRO A 41 26.90 30.62 36.00
C PRO A 41 25.72 29.88 35.35
N THR A 42 25.76 28.54 35.42
CA THR A 42 24.67 27.60 35.08
C THR A 42 23.90 27.14 36.34
N PRO A 43 22.76 26.42 36.21
CA PRO A 43 22.90 24.96 36.32
C PRO A 43 21.98 24.09 35.41
N ARG A 44 22.64 23.08 34.84
CA ARG A 44 22.22 21.69 34.50
C ARG A 44 20.71 21.31 34.50
N LEU A 45 20.31 20.60 33.43
CA LEU A 45 19.71 19.27 33.62
C LEU A 45 20.31 18.24 32.67
N THR A 46 20.87 17.16 33.22
CA THR A 46 21.35 15.98 32.48
C THR A 46 20.37 14.83 32.69
N THR A 47 20.07 14.05 31.65
CA THR A 47 19.87 12.59 31.76
C THR A 47 20.07 11.94 30.40
N THR A 48 21.17 11.21 30.27
CA THR A 48 21.42 10.25 29.18
C THR A 48 20.55 9.02 29.41
N GLY A 49 19.92 8.48 28.36
CA GLY A 49 19.07 7.29 28.51
C GLY A 49 19.86 6.00 28.68
N LEU A 50 19.22 4.94 29.20
CA LEU A 50 19.50 3.53 28.91
C LEU A 50 18.42 2.60 29.56
N LEU A 51 17.94 1.62 28.76
CA LEU A 51 17.43 0.28 29.16
C LEU A 51 15.97 0.07 29.68
N ASN A 52 15.40 -1.03 29.16
CA ASN A 52 14.26 -1.87 29.61
C ASN A 52 12.81 -1.33 29.62
N PRO A 53 11.90 -2.16 29.05
CA PRO A 53 10.65 -2.47 29.73
C PRO A 53 10.34 -3.98 29.68
N PHE A 54 10.55 -4.67 30.80
CA PHE A 54 9.78 -5.89 31.10
C PHE A 54 9.10 -5.67 32.45
N LEU A 55 7.77 -5.68 32.42
CA LEU A 55 6.82 -6.18 33.43
C LEU A 55 5.61 -5.25 33.68
N THR A 56 4.43 -5.86 33.46
CA THR A 56 3.17 -5.71 34.22
C THR A 56 2.54 -4.32 34.37
N GLY A 57 1.41 -4.12 33.68
CA GLY A 57 0.53 -2.97 33.90
C GLY A 57 -0.81 -3.08 33.18
N SER A 58 -1.70 -3.92 33.71
CA SER A 58 -3.17 -3.88 33.53
C SER A 58 -3.75 -4.02 32.11
N GLY A 59 -4.73 -4.92 31.96
CA GLY A 59 -5.50 -5.04 30.72
C GLY A 59 -6.23 -3.75 30.38
N VAL A 60 -5.99 -3.21 29.18
CA VAL A 60 -6.82 -2.14 28.64
C VAL A 60 -8.20 -2.70 28.31
N PRO A 61 -9.31 -2.21 28.91
CA PRO A 61 -10.62 -2.47 28.35
C PRO A 61 -10.67 -1.76 26.99
N SER A 62 -10.67 -2.54 25.91
CA SER A 62 -10.98 -2.04 24.57
C SER A 62 -12.45 -1.64 24.53
N GLY A 63 -12.75 -0.43 25.00
CA GLY A 63 -14.10 0.06 25.21
C GLY A 63 -14.20 1.56 25.02
N GLY A 64 -14.92 1.97 23.97
CA GLY A 64 -15.63 3.24 23.97
C GLY A 64 -15.08 4.38 23.11
N LEU A 65 -15.30 4.31 21.80
CA LEU A 65 -15.85 5.45 21.07
C LEU A 65 -16.95 4.92 20.13
N GLY A 66 -18.20 5.29 20.41
CA GLY A 66 -19.37 4.73 19.72
C GLY A 66 -19.51 5.22 18.28
N PHE A 67 -19.27 4.31 17.33
CA PHE A 67 -19.58 4.53 15.91
C PHE A 67 -20.27 3.28 15.35
N ALA A 68 -21.62 3.28 15.32
CA ALA A 68 -22.48 2.30 14.65
C ALA A 68 -21.90 0.86 14.62
N ASN A 69 -21.80 0.24 15.80
CA ASN A 69 -21.03 -0.98 16.05
C ASN A 69 -21.62 -2.23 15.35
N THR A 70 -21.35 -2.39 14.06
CA THR A 70 -21.33 -3.71 13.43
C THR A 70 -19.91 -4.26 13.65
N PRO A 71 -19.71 -5.23 14.56
CA PRO A 71 -18.38 -5.72 14.86
C PRO A 71 -17.78 -6.39 13.62
N CYS A 72 -16.51 -6.11 13.34
CA CYS A 72 -15.78 -6.87 12.35
C CYS A 72 -15.60 -8.30 12.87
N ARG A 73 -15.83 -9.30 12.02
CA ARG A 73 -15.59 -10.72 12.34
C ARG A 73 -14.77 -11.38 11.26
N MET A 74 -14.04 -12.43 11.66
CA MET A 74 -13.29 -13.27 10.75
C MET A 74 -14.19 -14.41 10.25
N VAL A 75 -14.26 -14.60 8.94
CA VAL A 75 -15.00 -15.69 8.28
C VAL A 75 -14.06 -16.49 7.40
N ASP A 76 -14.32 -17.78 7.24
CA ASP A 76 -13.54 -18.63 6.35
C ASP A 76 -14.01 -18.50 4.90
N VAL A 77 -13.06 -18.26 4.00
CA VAL A 77 -13.19 -18.27 2.54
C VAL A 77 -12.05 -19.13 2.02
N HIS A 78 -12.39 -20.23 1.34
CA HIS A 78 -11.43 -21.24 0.83
C HIS A 78 -10.39 -21.71 1.88
N GLY A 79 -10.80 -21.81 3.16
CA GLY A 79 -9.94 -22.21 4.27
C GLY A 79 -9.01 -21.12 4.82
N VAL A 80 -9.16 -19.87 4.38
CA VAL A 80 -8.43 -18.72 4.91
C VAL A 80 -9.40 -17.77 5.62
N LYS A 81 -9.00 -17.29 6.80
CA LYS A 81 -9.79 -16.32 7.58
C LYS A 81 -9.66 -14.91 7.02
N VAL A 82 -10.77 -14.34 6.58
CA VAL A 82 -10.88 -12.98 6.03
C VAL A 82 -11.81 -12.11 6.87
N ALA A 83 -11.54 -10.81 6.88
CA ALA A 83 -12.31 -9.84 7.65
C ALA A 83 -13.62 -9.51 6.93
N SER A 84 -14.70 -9.42 7.70
CA SER A 84 -16.05 -9.15 7.21
C SER A 84 -16.87 -8.25 8.14
N PHE A 85 -17.94 -7.68 7.60
CA PHE A 85 -18.96 -6.95 8.33
C PHE A 85 -20.35 -7.43 7.87
N SER A 86 -21.35 -7.44 8.76
CA SER A 86 -22.76 -7.45 8.35
C SER A 86 -23.24 -6.01 8.25
N VAL A 87 -23.80 -5.64 7.09
CA VAL A 87 -24.30 -4.29 6.83
C VAL A 87 -25.79 -4.39 6.51
N GLY A 88 -26.64 -3.69 7.27
CA GLY A 88 -28.09 -3.61 6.97
C GLY A 88 -28.84 -4.95 7.01
N GLY A 89 -28.41 -5.91 7.84
CA GLY A 89 -29.04 -7.24 7.92
C GLY A 89 -28.71 -8.19 6.76
N GLN A 90 -27.81 -7.79 5.84
CA GLN A 90 -27.27 -8.65 4.80
C GLN A 90 -26.35 -9.74 5.38
N ASP A 91 -26.16 -10.80 4.58
CA ASP A 91 -25.07 -11.77 4.73
C ASP A 91 -23.69 -11.13 4.90
N ASP A 92 -22.75 -11.94 5.38
CA ASP A 92 -21.38 -11.56 5.66
C ASP A 92 -20.66 -10.99 4.43
N LEU A 93 -20.42 -9.67 4.44
CA LEU A 93 -19.69 -8.96 3.39
C LEU A 93 -18.20 -8.94 3.71
N ILE A 94 -17.39 -9.59 2.87
CA ILE A 94 -15.94 -9.75 3.03
C ILE A 94 -15.15 -8.60 2.40
N CYS A 95 -13.96 -8.33 2.92
CA CYS A 95 -13.08 -7.27 2.42
C CYS A 95 -12.52 -7.58 1.02
N LEU A 96 -12.99 -6.88 -0.02
CA LEU A 96 -12.59 -7.13 -1.41
C LEU A 96 -11.07 -6.95 -1.68
N PRO A 97 -10.39 -5.89 -1.18
CA PRO A 97 -8.93 -5.79 -1.30
C PRO A 97 -8.16 -6.93 -0.63
N GLN A 98 -8.68 -7.48 0.47
CA GLN A 98 -8.05 -8.61 1.17
C GLN A 98 -8.12 -9.89 0.34
N VAL A 99 -9.33 -10.26 -0.12
CA VAL A 99 -9.49 -11.46 -0.97
C VAL A 99 -8.81 -11.31 -2.34
N PHE A 100 -8.66 -10.09 -2.84
CA PHE A 100 -7.81 -9.84 -4.00
C PHE A 100 -6.35 -10.24 -3.73
N ASP A 101 -5.74 -9.75 -2.64
CA ASP A 101 -4.34 -10.06 -2.34
C ASP A 101 -4.12 -11.54 -1.98
N LEU A 102 -5.12 -12.21 -1.38
CA LEU A 102 -5.02 -13.63 -1.05
C LEU A 102 -5.21 -14.55 -2.26
N PHE A 103 -6.20 -14.28 -3.12
CA PHE A 103 -6.68 -15.27 -4.11
C PHE A 103 -6.57 -14.80 -5.57
N LEU A 104 -6.61 -13.50 -5.86
CA LEU A 104 -6.76 -12.99 -7.23
C LEU A 104 -5.52 -12.29 -7.79
N LYS A 105 -4.56 -11.86 -6.95
CA LYS A 105 -3.42 -11.02 -7.37
C LYS A 105 -2.51 -11.63 -8.45
N HIS A 106 -2.54 -12.96 -8.58
CA HIS A 106 -1.79 -13.70 -9.60
C HIS A 106 -2.66 -14.11 -10.81
N LEU A 107 -3.98 -13.98 -10.70
CA LEU A 107 -4.94 -14.29 -11.77
C LEU A 107 -5.31 -13.06 -12.61
N VAL A 108 -5.23 -11.85 -12.03
CA VAL A 108 -5.56 -10.59 -12.71
C VAL A 108 -4.52 -9.51 -12.45
N GLY A 109 -4.27 -8.65 -13.44
CA GLY A 109 -3.28 -7.55 -13.38
C GLY A 109 -3.62 -6.38 -12.43
N GLY A 110 -4.33 -6.62 -11.34
CA GLY A 110 -4.61 -5.64 -10.28
C GLY A 110 -6.10 -5.44 -9.96
N LEU A 111 -6.34 -4.74 -8.84
CA LEU A 111 -7.67 -4.47 -8.29
C LEU A 111 -8.56 -3.65 -9.24
N HIS A 112 -7.98 -2.87 -10.17
CA HIS A 112 -8.74 -2.16 -11.20
C HIS A 112 -9.48 -3.13 -12.13
N THR A 113 -8.80 -4.19 -12.58
CA THR A 113 -9.39 -5.25 -13.42
C THR A 113 -10.50 -5.99 -12.67
N VAL A 114 -10.36 -6.20 -11.36
CA VAL A 114 -11.43 -6.76 -10.51
C VAL A 114 -12.68 -5.89 -10.56
N TYR A 115 -12.56 -4.56 -10.40
CA TYR A 115 -13.72 -3.66 -10.49
C TYR A 115 -14.37 -3.68 -11.87
N THR A 116 -13.59 -3.82 -12.96
CA THR A 116 -14.14 -4.00 -14.30
C THR A 116 -14.89 -5.33 -14.46
N LYS A 117 -14.35 -6.45 -13.94
CA LYS A 117 -15.03 -7.76 -13.94
C LYS A 117 -16.34 -7.72 -13.15
N LEU A 118 -16.33 -7.15 -11.94
CA LEU A 118 -17.54 -6.98 -11.12
C LEU A 118 -18.66 -6.22 -11.88
N LYS A 119 -18.32 -5.16 -12.63
CA LYS A 119 -19.29 -4.44 -13.47
C LYS A 119 -19.87 -5.30 -14.60
N ARG A 120 -19.11 -6.26 -15.16
CA ARG A 120 -19.59 -7.17 -16.22
C ARG A 120 -20.48 -8.29 -15.66
N LEU A 121 -20.28 -8.66 -14.40
CA LEU A 121 -21.08 -9.65 -13.67
C LEU A 121 -22.30 -9.03 -12.96
N ASP A 122 -22.56 -7.73 -13.17
CA ASP A 122 -23.61 -6.93 -12.50
C ASP A 122 -23.50 -6.87 -10.95
N ILE A 123 -22.32 -7.14 -10.40
CA ILE A 123 -22.08 -7.14 -8.95
C ILE A 123 -21.76 -5.70 -8.48
N CYS A 124 -22.55 -5.21 -7.52
CA CYS A 124 -22.42 -3.88 -6.93
C CYS A 124 -21.80 -3.93 -5.51
N PRO A 125 -20.45 -3.86 -5.37
CA PRO A 125 -19.78 -3.95 -4.06
C PRO A 125 -19.99 -2.68 -3.20
N VAL A 126 -20.25 -2.88 -1.91
CA VAL A 126 -20.52 -1.83 -0.92
C VAL A 126 -19.24 -1.05 -0.59
N VAL A 127 -19.29 0.29 -0.58
CA VAL A 127 -18.13 1.11 -0.21
C VAL A 127 -17.97 1.15 1.31
N CYS A 128 -16.76 0.90 1.81
CA CYS A 128 -16.48 0.95 3.25
C CYS A 128 -16.56 2.39 3.80
N THR A 129 -17.11 2.54 5.00
CA THR A 129 -16.99 3.77 5.78
C THR A 129 -15.56 3.99 6.28
N VAL A 130 -15.18 5.24 6.57
CA VAL A 130 -13.84 5.56 7.12
C VAL A 130 -13.53 4.77 8.39
N SER A 131 -14.54 4.49 9.23
CA SER A 131 -14.41 3.65 10.42
C SER A 131 -14.04 2.21 10.06
N GLN A 132 -14.77 1.58 9.12
CA GLN A 132 -14.46 0.22 8.65
C GLN A 132 -13.05 0.12 8.06
N VAL A 133 -12.59 1.11 7.27
CA VAL A 133 -11.21 1.11 6.73
C VAL A 133 -10.16 1.27 7.83
N ARG A 134 -10.45 1.97 8.94
CA ARG A 134 -9.55 2.01 10.12
C ARG A 134 -9.48 0.64 10.81
N VAL A 135 -10.63 -0.01 11.05
CA VAL A 135 -10.70 -1.36 11.66
C VAL A 135 -9.94 -2.39 10.82
N LEU A 136 -10.15 -2.43 9.50
CA LEU A 136 -9.47 -3.36 8.59
C LEU A 136 -7.94 -3.19 8.58
N ARG A 137 -7.44 -1.95 8.72
CA ARG A 137 -6.00 -1.68 8.87
C ARG A 137 -5.46 -2.13 10.22
N GLY A 138 -6.20 -1.90 11.30
CA GLY A 138 -5.83 -2.36 12.65
C GLY A 138 -5.75 -3.88 12.77
N LEU A 139 -6.53 -4.61 11.97
CA LEU A 139 -6.52 -6.07 11.87
C LEU A 139 -5.48 -6.62 10.85
N GLY A 140 -4.74 -5.76 10.14
CA GLY A 140 -3.81 -6.19 9.08
C GLY A 140 -4.49 -6.76 7.82
N ALA A 141 -5.82 -6.71 7.72
CA ALA A 141 -6.58 -7.22 6.57
C ALA A 141 -6.30 -6.42 5.28
N ILE A 142 -5.89 -5.16 5.41
CA ILE A 142 -5.42 -4.30 4.31
C ILE A 142 -4.19 -3.51 4.75
N GLN A 143 -3.29 -3.20 3.80
CA GLN A 143 -2.09 -2.42 4.07
C GLN A 143 -2.41 -1.00 4.62
N PRO A 144 -1.55 -0.41 5.46
CA PRO A 144 -1.82 0.90 6.10
C PRO A 144 -2.09 2.04 5.12
N GLY A 145 -1.44 2.02 3.95
CA GLY A 145 -1.64 2.99 2.86
C GLY A 145 -3.00 2.89 2.14
N VAL A 146 -3.78 1.81 2.33
CA VAL A 146 -5.07 1.64 1.68
C VAL A 146 -6.11 2.56 2.32
N ASN A 147 -6.61 3.52 1.54
CA ASN A 147 -7.67 4.43 1.97
C ASN A 147 -9.05 4.08 1.40
N ARG A 148 -9.09 3.45 0.22
CA ARG A 148 -10.34 3.01 -0.44
C ARG A 148 -10.50 1.51 -0.35
N CYS A 149 -11.60 1.07 0.25
CA CYS A 149 -11.97 -0.34 0.39
C CYS A 149 -13.44 -0.53 -0.01
N LYS A 150 -13.76 -1.71 -0.52
CA LYS A 150 -15.14 -2.15 -0.74
C LYS A 150 -15.35 -3.52 -0.11
N LEU A 151 -16.61 -3.84 0.20
CA LEU A 151 -17.06 -5.14 0.67
C LEU A 151 -17.89 -5.82 -0.42
N ILE A 152 -17.88 -7.15 -0.44
CA ILE A 152 -18.59 -8.00 -1.40
C ILE A 152 -19.20 -9.18 -0.66
N SER A 153 -20.34 -9.74 -1.09
CA SER A 153 -20.85 -10.97 -0.46
C SER A 153 -19.95 -12.16 -0.77
N ARG A 154 -19.98 -13.21 0.06
CA ARG A 154 -19.24 -14.45 -0.24
C ARG A 154 -19.69 -15.07 -1.56
N ARG A 155 -21.00 -15.06 -1.85
CA ARG A 155 -21.57 -15.58 -3.11
C ARG A 155 -21.03 -14.85 -4.35
N ASP A 156 -20.98 -13.53 -4.28
CA ASP A 156 -20.48 -12.70 -5.39
C ASP A 156 -18.97 -12.86 -5.57
N PHE A 157 -18.23 -13.10 -4.48
CA PHE A 157 -16.82 -13.44 -4.55
C PHE A 157 -16.57 -14.79 -5.25
N GLU A 158 -17.35 -15.83 -4.99
CA GLU A 158 -17.23 -17.11 -5.72
C GLU A 158 -17.49 -16.94 -7.23
N ALA A 159 -18.47 -16.12 -7.61
CA ALA A 159 -18.74 -15.79 -9.01
C ALA A 159 -17.56 -15.06 -9.67
N LEU A 160 -17.00 -14.05 -8.99
CA LEU A 160 -15.79 -13.34 -9.43
C LEU A 160 -14.58 -14.27 -9.53
N TYR A 161 -14.38 -15.16 -8.56
CA TYR A 161 -13.26 -16.11 -8.53
C TYR A 161 -13.35 -17.11 -9.69
N THR A 162 -14.56 -17.62 -9.96
CA THR A 162 -14.84 -18.50 -11.10
C THR A 162 -14.58 -17.79 -12.44
N ASP A 163 -15.02 -16.54 -12.61
CA ASP A 163 -14.72 -15.70 -13.79
C ASP A 163 -13.21 -15.37 -13.95
N CYS A 164 -12.44 -15.40 -12.86
CA CYS A 164 -10.98 -15.23 -12.93
C CYS A 164 -10.25 -16.54 -13.26
N THR A 165 -10.74 -17.68 -12.81
CA THR A 165 -10.10 -19.00 -13.02
C THR A 165 -10.49 -19.64 -14.34
N MET A 166 -11.75 -19.56 -14.76
CA MET A 166 -12.23 -20.10 -16.06
C MET A 166 -11.73 -19.30 -17.27
N CYS A 167 -11.32 -18.05 -17.06
CA CYS A 167 -10.75 -17.19 -18.10
C CYS A 167 -9.21 -17.30 -18.18
N ALA A 168 -8.58 -18.14 -17.34
CA ALA A 168 -7.15 -18.39 -17.40
C ALA A 168 -6.81 -19.33 -18.57
N PRO A 169 -5.76 -19.04 -19.37
CA PRO A 169 -5.41 -19.88 -20.51
C PRO A 169 -4.79 -21.21 -20.04
N GLY A 170 -5.61 -22.28 -19.95
CA GLY A 170 -5.11 -23.59 -19.50
C GLY A 170 -6.12 -24.69 -19.21
N TYR A 171 -7.43 -24.51 -19.49
CA TYR A 171 -8.41 -25.60 -19.39
C TYR A 171 -9.13 -25.78 -20.74
N PRO A 172 -9.33 -27.03 -21.22
CA PRO A 172 -9.87 -27.34 -22.55
C PRO A 172 -11.38 -27.11 -22.70
#